data_AF-A0A5S9M2S5-F1
#
_entry.id   AF-A0A5S9M2S5-F1
#
_cell.length_a   1.000
_cell.length_b   1.000
_cell.length_c   1.000
_cell.angle_alpha   90.00
_cell.angle_beta   90.00
_cell.angle_gamma   90.00
#
_symmetry.space_group_name_H-M   'P 1'
#
loop_
_entity.id
_entity.type
_entity.pdbx_description
1 polymer ?
#
loop_
_entity_poly.entity_id
_entity_poly.type
_entity_poly.pdbx_seq_one_letter_code
_entity_poly.pdbx_strand_id
1 'polypeptide(L)'
;MYLSKKERLTPLGVKVVQISNDGNLPFETGKFDLIINQHESFSSKEVRRIISKEGIFLTQQVGGLDCIEINENLRVPINKDFIDWNLKKALDEIQENYFEVLKSAEEFPIQRFYDIGALVYYLKAISWQVPGFEISNFKYELYTIHKIIEQKGLF
;
A
#
# COMPACT_ATOMS: atom_id res chain seq x y z
N MET A 1 -6.13 17.16 -4.10
CA MET A 1 -6.78 15.83 -3.92
C MET A 1 -7.94 15.86 -2.92
N TYR A 2 -7.78 16.40 -1.70
CA TYR A 2 -8.87 16.47 -0.70
C TYR A 2 -10.13 17.23 -1.16
N LEU A 3 -9.97 18.45 -1.68
CA LEU A 3 -11.10 19.30 -2.10
C LEU A 3 -12.00 18.61 -3.13
N SER A 4 -11.40 18.03 -4.17
CA SER A 4 -12.11 17.26 -5.19
C SER A 4 -12.84 16.03 -4.63
N LYS A 5 -12.25 15.30 -3.66
CA LYS A 5 -12.93 14.17 -2.99
C LYS A 5 -14.12 14.67 -2.17
N LYS A 6 -13.95 15.75 -1.41
CA LYS A 6 -15.01 16.34 -0.57
C LYS A 6 -16.20 16.80 -1.41
N GLU A 7 -15.96 17.51 -2.50
CA GLU A 7 -16.99 17.98 -3.45
C GLU A 7 -17.81 16.83 -4.05
N ARG A 8 -17.15 15.72 -4.38
CA ARG A 8 -17.81 14.56 -5.00
C ARG A 8 -18.59 13.69 -4.00
N LEU A 9 -18.11 13.58 -2.77
CA LEU A 9 -18.63 12.63 -1.78
C LEU A 9 -19.65 13.24 -0.82
N THR A 10 -19.53 14.54 -0.51
CA THR A 10 -20.48 15.24 0.39
C THR A 10 -21.93 15.17 -0.11
N PRO A 11 -22.23 15.32 -1.42
CA PRO A 11 -23.59 15.15 -1.94
C PRO A 11 -24.18 13.74 -1.75
N LEU A 12 -23.32 12.73 -1.54
CA LEU A 12 -23.72 11.35 -1.27
C LEU A 12 -23.91 11.06 0.23
N GLY A 13 -23.86 12.10 1.09
CA GLY A 13 -23.95 11.95 2.54
C GLY A 13 -22.65 11.49 3.20
N VAL A 14 -21.54 11.43 2.46
CA VAL A 14 -20.23 11.01 2.99
C VAL A 14 -19.49 12.21 3.57
N LYS A 15 -19.22 12.18 4.88
CA LYS A 15 -18.39 13.19 5.54
C LYS A 15 -16.91 12.90 5.27
N VAL A 16 -16.26 13.78 4.52
CA VAL A 16 -14.81 13.71 4.27
C VAL A 16 -14.07 14.55 5.31
N VAL A 17 -13.11 13.92 6.01
CA VAL A 17 -12.26 14.57 7.01
C VAL A 17 -10.82 14.47 6.55
N GLN A 18 -10.11 15.59 6.56
CA GLN A 18 -8.68 15.60 6.29
C GLN A 18 -7.92 15.26 7.56
N ILE A 19 -6.97 14.34 7.46
CA ILE A 19 -6.05 13.98 8.54
C ILE A 19 -4.62 14.28 8.07
N SER A 20 -3.75 14.61 9.01
CA SER A 20 -2.32 14.86 8.77
C SER A 20 -1.41 14.01 9.66
N ASN A 21 -2.00 13.25 10.59
CA ASN A 21 -1.29 12.42 11.54
C ASN A 21 -2.19 11.24 11.92
N ASP A 22 -1.74 10.03 11.61
CA ASP A 22 -2.48 8.80 11.90
C ASP A 22 -2.54 8.51 13.41
N GLY A 23 -1.63 9.09 14.19
CA GLY A 23 -1.56 8.98 15.65
C GLY A 23 -2.50 9.93 16.42
N ASN A 24 -3.28 10.76 15.74
CA ASN A 24 -4.30 11.61 16.37
C ASN A 24 -5.48 11.87 15.44
N LEU A 25 -6.40 10.92 15.38
CA LEU A 25 -7.57 11.02 14.52
C LEU A 25 -8.67 11.88 15.18
N PRO A 26 -9.34 12.78 14.44
CA PRO A 26 -10.32 13.74 14.97
C PRO A 26 -11.70 13.10 15.21
N PHE A 27 -11.70 11.93 15.83
CA PHE A 27 -12.90 11.16 16.14
C PHE A 27 -12.93 10.81 17.62
N GLU A 28 -14.15 10.68 18.15
CA GLU A 28 -14.39 10.25 19.52
C GLU A 28 -14.00 8.77 19.71
N THR A 29 -13.76 8.39 20.96
CA THR A 29 -13.54 6.98 21.31
C THR A 29 -14.78 6.16 20.99
N GLY A 30 -14.61 4.98 20.38
CA GLY A 30 -15.72 4.06 20.08
C GLY A 30 -16.73 4.58 19.05
N LYS A 31 -16.34 5.52 18.19
CA LYS A 31 -17.22 6.19 17.22
C LYS A 31 -17.71 5.27 16.10
N PHE A 32 -16.93 4.27 15.71
CA PHE A 32 -17.17 3.48 14.51
C PHE A 32 -17.35 1.99 14.81
N ASP A 33 -18.35 1.37 14.20
CA ASP A 33 -18.56 -0.09 14.24
C ASP A 33 -17.80 -0.83 13.13
N LEU A 34 -17.38 -0.12 12.09
CA LEU A 34 -16.58 -0.66 10.99
C LEU A 34 -15.54 0.37 10.55
N ILE A 35 -14.29 -0.05 10.46
CA ILE A 35 -13.20 0.74 9.91
C ILE A 35 -12.56 -0.09 8.79
N ILE A 36 -12.44 0.52 7.61
CA ILE A 36 -11.77 -0.07 6.45
C ILE A 36 -10.59 0.82 6.09
N ASN A 37 -9.41 0.21 5.96
CA ASN A 37 -8.22 0.87 5.47
C ASN A 37 -7.66 0.04 4.29
N GLN A 38 -7.34 0.70 3.18
CA GLN A 38 -6.78 0.03 2.01
C GLN A 38 -5.60 0.84 1.51
N HIS A 39 -4.44 0.18 1.42
CA HIS A 39 -3.18 0.71 0.88
C HIS A 39 -2.69 2.00 1.56
N GLU A 40 -3.01 2.22 2.82
CA GLU A 40 -2.56 3.39 3.60
C GLU A 40 -2.03 2.96 4.96
N SER A 41 -1.07 3.69 5.51
CA SER A 41 -0.65 3.44 6.89
C SER A 41 -1.79 3.64 7.89
N PHE A 42 -1.62 3.08 9.08
CA PHE A 42 -2.53 3.33 10.20
C PHE A 42 -1.77 3.28 11.52
N SER A 43 -2.32 3.94 12.55
CA SER A 43 -1.90 3.71 13.93
C SER A 43 -2.86 2.73 14.58
N SER A 44 -2.40 1.51 14.85
CA SER A 44 -3.14 0.46 15.57
C SER A 44 -3.79 0.99 16.87
N LYS A 45 -3.06 1.81 17.64
CA LYS A 45 -3.54 2.47 18.86
C LYS A 45 -4.72 3.40 18.60
N GLU A 46 -4.64 4.26 17.58
CA GLU A 46 -5.73 5.18 17.27
C GLU A 46 -6.94 4.46 16.69
N VAL A 47 -6.72 3.46 15.82
CA VAL A 47 -7.81 2.61 15.32
C VAL A 47 -8.53 1.93 16.50
N ARG A 48 -7.78 1.38 17.46
CA ARG A 48 -8.36 0.77 18.68
C ARG A 48 -9.17 1.78 19.49
N ARG A 49 -8.70 3.03 19.59
CA ARG A 49 -9.41 4.10 20.32
C ARG A 49 -10.75 4.42 19.67
N ILE A 50 -10.79 4.60 18.35
CA ILE A 50 -11.98 5.11 17.65
C ILE A 50 -12.97 4.01 17.27
N ILE A 51 -12.58 2.73 17.31
CA ILE A 51 -13.48 1.60 17.03
C ILE A 51 -14.27 1.19 18.28
N SER A 52 -15.56 0.89 18.09
CA SER A 52 -16.44 0.43 19.15
C SER A 52 -16.00 -0.94 19.69
N LYS A 53 -16.56 -1.35 20.83
CA LYS A 53 -16.16 -2.59 21.52
C LYS A 53 -16.36 -3.84 20.64
N GLU A 54 -17.44 -3.86 19.87
CA GLU A 54 -17.83 -4.97 18.97
C GLU A 54 -17.52 -4.65 17.51
N GLY A 55 -16.80 -3.55 17.24
CA GLY A 55 -16.52 -3.10 15.89
C GLY A 55 -15.46 -3.93 15.18
N ILE A 56 -15.51 -3.92 13.84
CA ILE A 56 -14.59 -4.65 12.97
C ILE A 56 -13.60 -3.70 12.28
N PHE A 57 -12.32 -4.03 12.35
CA PHE A 57 -11.29 -3.38 11.55
C PHE A 57 -10.86 -4.32 10.42
N LEU A 58 -10.96 -3.84 9.18
CA LEU A 58 -10.47 -4.53 7.99
C LEU A 58 -9.38 -3.69 7.34
N THR A 59 -8.20 -4.28 7.16
CA THR A 59 -7.10 -3.61 6.47
C THR A 59 -6.51 -4.49 5.37
N GLN A 60 -6.14 -3.85 4.26
CA GLN A 60 -5.32 -4.42 3.21
C GLN A 60 -4.10 -3.53 3.02
N GLN A 61 -2.90 -4.08 3.23
CA GLN A 61 -1.63 -3.37 3.16
C GLN A 61 -0.77 -3.91 2.02
N VAL A 62 0.22 -3.12 1.58
CA VAL A 62 1.25 -3.57 0.63
C VAL A 62 2.48 -4.00 1.43
N GLY A 63 2.93 -5.24 1.24
CA GLY A 63 4.13 -5.75 1.91
C GLY A 63 5.41 -5.11 1.37
N GLY A 64 6.46 -5.08 2.19
CA GLY A 64 7.77 -4.50 1.83
C GLY A 64 8.51 -5.23 0.72
N LEU A 65 8.14 -6.48 0.45
CA LEU A 65 8.69 -7.31 -0.62
C LEU A 65 7.78 -7.34 -1.85
N ASP A 66 6.74 -6.50 -1.88
CA ASP A 66 5.87 -6.38 -3.04
C ASP A 66 6.68 -6.02 -4.30
N CYS A 67 6.40 -6.75 -5.38
CA CYS A 67 7.08 -6.59 -6.68
C CYS A 67 8.62 -6.57 -6.62
N ILE A 68 9.25 -7.30 -5.68
CA ILE A 68 10.71 -7.36 -5.51
C ILE A 68 11.48 -7.71 -6.79
N GLU A 69 10.89 -8.54 -7.67
CA GLU A 69 11.49 -8.92 -8.96
C GLU A 69 11.80 -7.71 -9.85
N ILE A 70 11.05 -6.62 -9.72
CA ILE A 70 11.33 -5.37 -10.43
C ILE A 70 12.67 -4.80 -9.96
N ASN A 71 12.89 -4.74 -8.65
CA ASN A 71 14.13 -4.24 -8.05
C ASN A 71 15.33 -5.09 -8.47
N GLU A 72 15.17 -6.42 -8.49
CA GLU A 72 16.21 -7.35 -8.93
C GLU A 72 16.59 -7.13 -10.39
N ASN A 73 15.60 -7.01 -11.29
CA ASN A 73 15.85 -6.81 -12.72
C ASN A 73 16.42 -5.42 -13.04
N LEU A 74 16.04 -4.39 -12.27
CA LEU A 74 16.61 -3.04 -12.35
C LEU A 74 17.92 -2.88 -11.57
N ARG A 75 18.35 -3.91 -10.83
CA ARG A 75 19.55 -3.93 -9.98
C ARG A 75 19.59 -2.80 -8.95
N VAL A 76 18.44 -2.48 -8.38
CA VAL A 76 18.29 -1.46 -7.34
C VAL A 76 18.04 -2.13 -5.98
N PRO A 77 18.53 -1.56 -4.88
CA PRO A 77 18.21 -2.08 -3.56
C PRO A 77 16.70 -1.96 -3.28
N ILE A 78 16.18 -2.87 -2.47
CA ILE A 78 14.82 -2.79 -1.94
C ILE A 78 14.72 -1.56 -1.03
N ASN A 79 13.55 -0.93 -0.99
CA ASN A 79 13.28 0.17 -0.08
C ASN A 79 13.35 -0.30 1.38
N LYS A 80 14.37 0.17 2.10
CA LYS A 80 14.63 -0.21 3.50
C LYS A 80 13.58 0.30 4.47
N ASP A 81 12.84 1.35 4.12
CA ASP A 81 11.82 1.93 5.00
C ASP A 81 10.65 0.98 5.21
N PHE A 82 10.42 0.07 4.24
CA PHE A 82 9.25 -0.80 4.23
C PHE A 82 9.60 -2.29 4.23
N ILE A 83 10.87 -2.68 4.04
CA ILE A 83 11.28 -4.09 3.84
C ILE A 83 10.77 -5.06 4.92
N ASP A 84 10.67 -4.58 6.16
CA ASP A 84 10.21 -5.40 7.30
C ASP A 84 8.68 -5.43 7.45
N TRP A 85 7.94 -4.64 6.67
CA TRP A 85 6.49 -4.61 6.71
C TRP A 85 5.92 -5.83 5.99
N ASN A 86 5.32 -6.73 6.76
CA ASN A 86 4.73 -7.97 6.29
C ASN A 86 3.58 -8.36 7.22
N LEU A 87 2.89 -9.45 6.91
CA LEU A 87 1.76 -9.88 7.72
C LEU A 87 2.13 -10.11 9.18
N LYS A 88 3.29 -10.73 9.45
CA LYS A 88 3.72 -10.99 10.83
C LYS A 88 3.85 -9.69 11.62
N LYS A 89 4.52 -8.68 11.05
CA LYS A 89 4.72 -7.38 11.70
C LYS A 89 3.40 -6.65 11.94
N ALA A 90 2.48 -6.70 10.96
CA ALA A 90 1.15 -6.12 11.11
C ALA A 90 0.31 -6.83 12.19
N LEU A 91 0.41 -8.16 12.30
CA LEU A 91 -0.24 -8.94 13.35
C LEU A 91 0.31 -8.61 14.73
N ASP A 92 1.63 -8.56 14.88
CA ASP A 92 2.30 -8.18 16.13
C ASP A 92 1.79 -6.80 16.60
N GLU A 93 1.76 -5.79 15.72
CA GLU A 93 1.31 -4.43 16.04
C GLU A 93 -0.18 -4.34 16.44
N ILE A 94 -1.05 -5.08 15.72
CA ILE A 94 -2.49 -5.10 16.00
C ILE A 94 -2.79 -5.84 17.31
N GLN A 95 -2.09 -6.94 17.60
CA GLN A 95 -2.25 -7.69 18.83
C GLN A 95 -1.73 -6.94 20.06
N GLU A 96 -0.64 -6.18 19.93
CA GLU A 96 -0.15 -5.25 20.97
C GLU A 96 -1.21 -4.21 21.37
N ASN A 97 -2.15 -3.90 20.47
CA ASN A 97 -3.26 -2.97 20.69
C ASN A 97 -4.61 -3.67 20.92
N TYR A 98 -4.58 -4.90 21.45
CA TYR A 98 -5.74 -5.62 21.97
C TYR A 98 -6.85 -5.90 20.95
N PHE A 99 -6.47 -6.11 19.69
CA PHE A 99 -7.37 -6.68 18.70
C PHE A 99 -7.34 -8.20 18.74
N GLU A 100 -8.52 -8.80 18.58
CA GLU A 100 -8.64 -10.21 18.23
C GLU A 100 -8.52 -10.36 16.71
N VAL A 101 -7.61 -11.23 16.26
CA VAL A 101 -7.39 -11.49 14.84
C VAL A 101 -8.37 -12.58 14.39
N LEU A 102 -9.41 -12.19 13.66
CA LEU A 102 -10.41 -13.11 13.13
C LEU A 102 -9.93 -13.85 11.86
N LYS A 103 -9.20 -13.14 11.00
CA LYS A 103 -8.66 -13.67 9.75
C LYS A 103 -7.42 -12.87 9.34
N SER A 104 -6.43 -13.58 8.81
CA SER A 104 -5.23 -13.02 8.23
C SER A 104 -4.78 -13.85 7.04
N ALA A 105 -4.18 -13.19 6.05
CA ALA A 105 -3.59 -13.83 4.89
C ALA A 105 -2.49 -12.92 4.33
N GLU A 106 -1.47 -13.54 3.76
CA GLU A 106 -0.43 -12.88 2.99
C GLU A 106 -0.32 -13.60 1.66
N GLU A 107 -0.28 -12.83 0.59
CA GLU A 107 -0.12 -13.36 -0.75
C GLU A 107 0.88 -12.50 -1.53
N PHE A 108 1.63 -13.18 -2.39
CA PHE A 108 2.54 -12.57 -3.36
C PHE A 108 1.97 -12.85 -4.75
N PRO A 109 0.93 -12.12 -5.16
CA PRO A 109 0.29 -12.36 -6.46
C PRO A 109 1.29 -12.07 -7.59
N ILE A 110 1.22 -12.88 -8.64
CA ILE A 110 2.03 -12.66 -9.83
C ILE A 110 1.49 -11.43 -10.56
N GLN A 111 2.29 -10.37 -10.61
CA GLN A 111 2.03 -9.22 -11.46
C GLN A 111 2.74 -9.42 -12.81
N ARG A 112 2.04 -9.10 -13.90
CA ARG A 112 2.56 -9.27 -15.26
C ARG A 112 2.52 -7.98 -16.03
N PHE A 113 3.61 -7.68 -16.73
CA PHE A 113 3.71 -6.57 -17.68
C PHE A 113 3.89 -7.14 -19.08
N TYR A 114 2.91 -6.86 -19.94
CA TYR A 114 2.92 -7.26 -21.35
C TYR A 114 3.56 -6.22 -22.27
N ASP A 115 3.93 -5.07 -21.71
CA ASP A 115 4.54 -3.95 -22.41
C ASP A 115 5.52 -3.22 -21.49
N ILE A 116 6.66 -2.79 -22.06
CA ILE A 116 7.68 -2.07 -21.28
C ILE A 116 7.19 -0.67 -20.87
N GLY A 117 6.34 -0.04 -21.68
CA GLY A 117 5.68 1.22 -21.34
C GLY A 117 4.75 1.07 -20.15
N ALA A 118 4.05 -0.06 -20.00
CA ALA A 118 3.24 -0.36 -18.83
C ALA A 118 4.08 -0.46 -17.53
N LEU A 119 5.24 -1.12 -17.58
CA LEU A 119 6.17 -1.15 -16.44
C LEU A 119 6.69 0.26 -16.10
N VAL A 120 7.07 1.04 -17.12
CA VAL A 120 7.54 2.42 -16.92
C VAL A 120 6.44 3.30 -16.31
N TYR A 121 5.19 3.14 -16.75
CA TYR A 121 4.05 3.83 -16.17
C TYR A 121 3.83 3.44 -14.70
N TYR A 122 3.89 2.14 -14.40
CA TYR A 122 3.79 1.64 -13.02
C TYR A 122 4.87 2.27 -12.12
N LEU A 123 6.13 2.25 -12.54
CA LEU A 123 7.24 2.82 -11.77
C LEU A 123 7.13 4.34 -11.54
N LYS A 124 6.47 5.06 -12.45
CA LYS A 124 6.16 6.49 -12.27
C LYS A 124 5.00 6.73 -11.30
N ALA A 125 4.03 5.82 -11.25
CA ALA A 125 2.89 5.92 -10.35
C ALA A 125 3.22 5.45 -8.92
N ILE A 126 4.04 4.40 -8.80
CA ILE A 126 4.42 3.73 -7.56
C ILE A 126 5.84 4.15 -7.20
N SER A 127 5.99 5.43 -6.83
CA SER A 127 7.32 6.06 -6.65
C SER A 127 8.14 5.46 -5.51
N TRP A 128 7.53 4.67 -4.61
CA TRP A 128 8.23 3.99 -3.52
C TRP A 128 8.91 2.69 -3.94
N GLN A 129 8.52 2.06 -5.06
CA GLN A 129 9.15 0.83 -5.57
C GLN A 129 10.62 1.06 -5.92
N VAL A 130 10.85 2.14 -6.69
CA VAL A 130 12.16 2.62 -7.10
C VAL A 130 12.20 4.14 -6.90
N PRO A 131 12.55 4.61 -5.70
CA PRO A 131 12.61 6.04 -5.40
C PRO A 131 13.54 6.77 -6.37
N GLY A 132 13.05 7.87 -6.96
CA GLY A 132 13.81 8.66 -7.95
C GLY A 132 13.99 7.97 -9.32
N PHE A 133 13.10 7.04 -9.67
CA PHE A 133 13.11 6.39 -10.98
C PHE A 133 13.07 7.41 -12.14
N GLU A 134 14.10 7.35 -12.98
CA GLU A 134 14.18 8.11 -14.22
C GLU A 134 14.64 7.20 -15.36
N ILE A 135 13.93 7.24 -16.49
CA ILE A 135 14.17 6.34 -17.62
C ILE A 135 15.63 6.43 -18.11
N SER A 136 16.22 7.62 -18.07
CA SER A 136 17.61 7.84 -18.48
C SER A 136 18.62 6.99 -17.71
N ASN A 137 18.32 6.66 -16.46
CA ASN A 137 19.23 5.97 -15.56
C ASN A 137 19.12 4.44 -15.68
N PHE A 138 18.06 3.93 -16.29
CA PHE A 138 17.74 2.50 -16.36
C PHE A 138 17.57 1.99 -17.80
N LYS A 139 18.12 2.69 -18.80
CA LYS A 139 17.91 2.34 -20.22
C LYS A 139 18.31 0.89 -20.55
N TYR A 140 19.43 0.42 -20.00
CA TYR A 140 19.95 -0.92 -20.29
C TYR A 140 19.09 -2.02 -19.63
N GLU A 141 18.72 -1.81 -18.37
CA GLU A 141 17.88 -2.72 -17.59
C GLU A 141 16.47 -2.80 -18.19
N LEU A 142 15.86 -1.65 -18.52
CA LEU A 142 14.57 -1.58 -19.19
C LEU A 142 14.59 -2.26 -20.56
N TYR A 143 15.67 -2.09 -21.33
CA TYR A 143 15.83 -2.80 -22.60
C TYR A 143 15.94 -4.32 -22.38
N THR A 144 16.65 -4.77 -21.35
CA THR A 144 16.74 -6.19 -20.99
C THR A 144 15.36 -6.77 -20.65
N ILE A 145 14.57 -6.06 -19.84
CA ILE A 145 13.19 -6.44 -19.52
C ILE A 145 12.32 -6.46 -20.78
N HIS A 146 12.47 -5.47 -21.67
CA HIS A 146 11.76 -5.46 -22.95
C HIS A 146 12.07 -6.71 -23.80
N LYS A 147 13.33 -7.17 -23.87
CA LYS A 147 13.67 -8.43 -24.55
C LYS A 147 13.01 -9.66 -23.90
N ILE A 148 12.85 -9.66 -22.57
CA ILE A 148 12.12 -10.72 -21.86
C ILE A 148 10.66 -10.74 -22.31
N ILE A 149 10.02 -9.57 -22.37
CA ILE A 149 8.63 -9.43 -22.84
C ILE A 149 8.51 -9.91 -24.29
N GLU A 150 9.42 -9.52 -25.19
CA GLU A 150 9.39 -9.99 -26.59
C GLU A 150 9.52 -11.51 -26.72
N GLN A 151 10.32 -12.15 -25.86
CA GLN A 151 10.58 -13.60 -25.93
C GLN A 151 9.51 -14.44 -25.25
N LYS A 152 9.03 -14.00 -24.08
CA LYS A 152 8.10 -14.76 -23.23
C LYS A 152 6.65 -14.29 -23.34
N GLY A 153 6.41 -13.16 -23.99
CA GLY A 153 5.12 -12.48 -24.05
C GLY A 153 4.77 -11.67 -22.80
N LEU A 154 5.56 -11.77 -21.73
CA LEU A 154 5.35 -11.07 -20.46
C LEU A 154 6.66 -10.95 -19.69
N PHE A 155 6.73 -9.91 -18.87
CA PHE A 155 7.62 -9.81 -17.71
C PHE A 155 6.78 -10.06 -16.47
#